data_AF-A0A953QSE4-F1
#
_entry.id   AF-A0A953QSE4-F1
#
_cell.length_a   1.000
_cell.length_b   1.000
_cell.length_c   1.000
_cell.angle_alpha   90.00
_cell.angle_beta   90.00
_cell.angle_gamma   90.00
#
_symmetry.space_group_name_H-M   'P 1'
#
loop_
_entity.id
_entity.type
_entity.pdbx_description
1 polymer ?
#
loop_
_entity_poly.entity_id
_entity_poly.type
_entity_poly.pdbx_seq_one_letter_code
_entity_poly.pdbx_strand_id
1 'polypeptide(L)'
;MLEIALLLVLAAAAALTDETGSAAKLVLTVVSIAALLAGGAFVFQRPLGLAIMKRGVEAGMNRNLLASLPDGLHAGLCGSGAPLPDPNRAGPCVFVIAGGHMYIVDAGDGSARKLGLMGLPAAFVDSIFLTHFHSDHIGGLGEMMLQRWAGGGNAQPVEVYGPQGVESVVEGFNAAYKLDSGYRVAHHGAATVPPSGAGGVARPFTLAADSSQVIFDRDGLKITAFAVTHPPVFPAVGYRFDYRGRSIVISGDTAPSESLANAAKGVDVLFHEGLQPSMVSILHDAAARHGRKILAKIMGDIPSYHTTPEDAARIADRAGVRRLVIYHVIPALPFGYLQGAYLGGAEKLFHGPISVGKDGMMLSLPAGSAAISLRELL
;
A
#
# COMPACT_ATOMS: atom_id res chain seq x y z
N MET A 1 -16.11 3.36 -44.17
CA MET A 1 -15.01 2.63 -43.47
C MET A 1 -15.09 1.12 -43.65
N LEU A 2 -16.25 0.48 -43.50
CA LEU A 2 -16.41 -0.96 -43.78
C LEU A 2 -16.03 -1.32 -45.23
N GLU A 3 -16.39 -0.45 -46.18
CA GLU A 3 -15.99 -0.58 -47.59
C GLU A 3 -14.47 -0.50 -47.80
N ILE A 4 -13.76 0.34 -47.04
CA ILE A 4 -12.30 0.52 -47.16
C ILE A 4 -11.56 -0.71 -46.62
N ALA A 5 -12.02 -1.27 -45.49
CA ALA A 5 -11.47 -2.51 -44.95
C ALA A 5 -11.74 -3.69 -45.90
N LEU A 6 -12.93 -3.77 -46.50
CA LEU A 6 -13.28 -4.79 -47.49
C LEU A 6 -12.43 -4.65 -48.77
N LEU A 7 -12.19 -3.42 -49.24
CA LEU A 7 -11.32 -3.11 -50.37
C LEU A 7 -9.85 -3.52 -50.11
N LEU A 8 -9.32 -3.27 -48.91
CA LEU A 8 -7.96 -3.67 -48.53
C LEU A 8 -7.80 -5.20 -48.47
N VAL A 9 -8.83 -5.91 -48.00
CA VAL A 9 -8.84 -7.38 -47.93
C VAL A 9 -8.93 -7.99 -49.34
N LEU A 10 -9.78 -7.42 -50.19
CA LEU A 10 -9.89 -7.82 -51.59
C LEU A 10 -8.60 -7.54 -52.37
N ALA A 11 -7.94 -6.41 -52.10
CA ALA A 11 -6.65 -6.06 -52.71
C ALA A 11 -5.51 -6.99 -52.23
N ALA A 12 -5.49 -7.35 -50.94
CA ALA A 12 -4.52 -8.31 -50.41
C ALA A 12 -4.76 -9.74 -50.94
N ALA A 13 -6.02 -10.14 -51.11
CA ALA A 13 -6.39 -11.40 -51.73
C ALA A 13 -6.02 -11.45 -53.23
N ALA A 14 -6.15 -10.33 -53.95
CA ALA A 14 -5.77 -10.23 -55.35
C ALA A 14 -4.24 -10.27 -55.59
N ALA A 15 -3.43 -9.93 -54.57
CA ALA A 15 -1.97 -10.01 -54.63
C ALA A 15 -1.40 -11.44 -54.48
N LEU A 16 -2.27 -12.45 -54.24
CA LEU A 16 -1.92 -13.87 -54.22
C LEU A 16 -1.88 -14.44 -55.66
N THR A 17 -0.91 -14.01 -56.49
CA THR A 17 -0.63 -14.66 -57.77
C THR A 17 0.39 -15.81 -57.60
N ASP A 18 0.41 -16.71 -58.58
CA ASP A 18 1.08 -18.02 -58.49
C ASP A 18 2.62 -17.97 -58.34
N GLU A 19 3.24 -16.82 -58.61
CA GLU A 19 4.72 -16.64 -58.57
C GLU A 19 5.29 -16.24 -57.19
N THR A 20 4.44 -16.06 -56.17
CA THR A 20 4.92 -15.73 -54.81
C THR A 20 5.36 -16.98 -54.06
N GLY A 21 6.63 -17.03 -53.63
CA GLY A 21 7.18 -18.16 -52.86
C GLY A 21 6.38 -18.43 -51.57
N SER A 22 6.35 -19.68 -51.12
CA SER A 22 5.58 -20.15 -49.94
C SER A 22 5.68 -19.24 -48.71
N ALA A 23 6.89 -18.73 -48.41
CA ALA A 23 7.13 -17.81 -47.30
C ALA A 23 6.42 -16.44 -47.49
N ALA A 24 6.36 -15.91 -48.70
CA ALA A 24 5.70 -14.64 -49.00
C ALA A 24 4.17 -14.77 -48.90
N LYS A 25 3.59 -15.89 -49.37
CA LYS A 25 2.16 -16.21 -49.21
C LYS A 25 1.77 -16.30 -47.73
N LEU A 26 2.62 -16.94 -46.91
CA LEU A 26 2.41 -17.03 -45.46
C LEU A 26 2.43 -15.65 -44.79
N VAL A 27 3.44 -14.82 -45.08
CA VAL A 27 3.54 -13.46 -44.52
C VAL A 27 2.33 -12.61 -44.89
N LEU A 28 1.91 -12.63 -46.16
CA LEU A 28 0.76 -11.85 -46.63
C LEU A 28 -0.55 -12.31 -45.99
N THR A 29 -0.71 -13.62 -45.78
CA THR A 29 -1.86 -14.21 -45.09
C THR A 29 -1.91 -13.73 -43.63
N VAL A 30 -0.79 -13.80 -42.91
CA VAL A 30 -0.69 -13.32 -41.52
C VAL A 30 -1.01 -11.84 -41.41
N VAL A 31 -0.46 -11.01 -42.30
CA VAL A 31 -0.72 -9.55 -42.33
C VAL A 31 -2.20 -9.26 -42.61
N SER A 32 -2.81 -9.99 -43.55
CA SER A 32 -4.23 -9.81 -43.88
C SER A 32 -5.15 -10.20 -42.73
N ILE A 33 -4.84 -11.30 -42.04
CA ILE A 33 -5.56 -11.71 -40.82
C ILE A 33 -5.38 -10.67 -39.72
N ALA A 34 -4.17 -10.17 -39.49
CA ALA A 34 -3.91 -9.13 -38.50
C ALA A 34 -4.68 -7.83 -38.80
N ALA A 35 -4.73 -7.41 -40.07
CA ALA A 35 -5.48 -6.24 -40.51
C ALA A 35 -7.00 -6.43 -40.36
N LEU A 36 -7.52 -7.63 -40.67
CA LEU A 36 -8.92 -7.99 -40.43
C LEU A 36 -9.27 -8.00 -38.95
N LEU A 37 -8.41 -8.55 -38.10
CA LEU A 37 -8.61 -8.55 -36.65
C LEU A 37 -8.53 -7.14 -36.07
N ALA A 38 -7.59 -6.32 -36.50
CA ALA A 38 -7.47 -4.92 -36.08
C ALA A 38 -8.65 -4.08 -36.56
N GLY A 39 -9.06 -4.24 -37.82
CA GLY A 39 -10.24 -3.58 -38.39
C GLY A 39 -11.53 -4.02 -37.69
N GLY A 40 -11.67 -5.30 -37.41
CA GLY A 40 -12.76 -5.86 -36.61
C GLY A 40 -12.77 -5.30 -35.19
N ALA A 41 -11.63 -5.32 -34.48
CA ALA A 41 -11.52 -4.76 -33.14
C ALA A 41 -11.85 -3.26 -33.12
N PHE A 42 -11.48 -2.50 -34.15
CA PHE A 42 -11.82 -1.08 -34.26
C PHE A 42 -13.31 -0.84 -34.54
N VAL A 43 -13.91 -1.60 -35.47
CA VAL A 43 -15.34 -1.51 -35.79
C VAL A 43 -16.21 -1.94 -34.60
N PHE A 44 -15.80 -3.00 -33.90
CA PHE A 44 -16.51 -3.55 -32.74
C PHE A 44 -15.96 -3.08 -31.40
N GLN A 45 -15.14 -2.03 -31.36
CA GLN A 45 -14.49 -1.56 -30.13
C GLN A 45 -15.49 -1.27 -29.00
N ARG A 46 -16.65 -0.71 -29.35
CA ARG A 46 -17.70 -0.35 -28.39
C ARG A 46 -18.38 -1.59 -27.79
N PRO A 47 -18.99 -2.51 -28.58
CA PRO A 47 -19.61 -3.70 -28.02
C PRO A 47 -18.59 -4.62 -27.34
N LEU A 48 -17.38 -4.76 -27.90
CA LEU A 48 -16.32 -5.55 -27.28
C LEU A 48 -15.88 -4.94 -25.94
N GLY A 49 -15.66 -3.62 -25.91
CA GLY A 49 -15.33 -2.90 -24.68
C GLY A 49 -16.39 -3.03 -23.59
N LEU A 50 -17.67 -2.93 -23.94
CA LEU A 50 -18.78 -3.15 -23.00
C LEU A 50 -18.86 -4.59 -22.50
N ALA A 51 -18.63 -5.58 -23.37
CA ALA A 51 -18.60 -6.99 -22.98
C ALA A 51 -17.43 -7.29 -22.02
N ILE A 52 -16.24 -6.75 -22.31
CA ILE A 52 -15.07 -6.84 -21.43
C ILE A 52 -15.35 -6.16 -20.09
N MET A 53 -15.90 -4.94 -20.10
CA MET A 53 -16.27 -4.20 -18.89
C MET A 53 -17.27 -5.00 -18.05
N LYS A 54 -18.35 -5.51 -18.65
CA LYS A 54 -19.37 -6.29 -17.94
C LYS A 54 -18.74 -7.50 -17.24
N ARG A 55 -17.94 -8.28 -17.98
CA ARG A 55 -17.26 -9.46 -17.43
C ARG A 55 -16.25 -9.08 -16.35
N GLY A 56 -15.52 -7.99 -16.54
CA GLY A 56 -14.56 -7.47 -15.56
C GLY A 56 -15.22 -7.01 -14.26
N VAL A 57 -16.35 -6.30 -14.35
CA VAL A 57 -17.13 -5.83 -13.20
C VAL A 57 -17.74 -7.02 -12.44
N GLU A 58 -18.38 -7.97 -13.13
CA GLU A 58 -18.94 -9.18 -12.49
C GLU A 58 -17.87 -9.99 -11.77
N ALA A 59 -16.69 -10.18 -12.39
CA ALA A 59 -15.57 -10.85 -11.77
C ALA A 59 -15.01 -10.05 -10.56
N GLY A 60 -14.98 -8.71 -10.66
CA GLY A 60 -14.51 -7.83 -9.60
C GLY A 60 -15.43 -7.78 -8.38
N MET A 61 -16.74 -7.70 -8.58
CA MET A 61 -17.73 -7.66 -7.50
C MET A 61 -17.74 -8.96 -6.66
N ASN A 62 -17.39 -10.09 -7.28
CA ASN A 62 -17.33 -11.39 -6.59
C ASN A 62 -15.99 -11.66 -5.89
N ARG A 63 -14.99 -10.78 -6.03
CA ARG A 63 -13.71 -10.92 -5.32
C ARG A 63 -13.83 -10.39 -3.90
N ASN A 64 -14.11 -11.28 -2.96
CA ASN A 64 -13.92 -11.00 -1.54
C ASN A 64 -12.60 -11.61 -1.07
N LEU A 65 -11.50 -10.85 -1.23
CA LEU A 65 -10.18 -11.34 -0.84
C LEU A 65 -10.11 -11.64 0.66
N LEU A 66 -10.71 -10.78 1.48
CA LEU A 66 -10.81 -10.93 2.93
C LEU A 66 -11.42 -12.29 3.33
N ALA A 67 -12.56 -12.66 2.73
CA ALA A 67 -13.23 -13.94 3.03
C ALA A 67 -12.50 -15.17 2.46
N SER A 68 -11.62 -14.99 1.47
CA SER A 68 -10.87 -16.10 0.85
C SER A 68 -9.61 -16.49 1.62
N LEU A 69 -9.17 -15.66 2.57
CA LEU A 69 -7.97 -15.92 3.36
C LEU A 69 -8.21 -17.03 4.39
N PRO A 70 -7.27 -17.97 4.56
CA PRO A 70 -7.35 -18.92 5.68
C PRO A 70 -7.22 -18.18 7.00
N ASP A 71 -7.71 -18.78 8.08
CA ASP A 71 -7.49 -18.23 9.41
C ASP A 71 -5.98 -18.11 9.71
N GLY A 72 -5.60 -16.98 10.29
CA GLY A 72 -4.21 -16.59 10.46
C GLY A 72 -4.06 -15.07 10.53
N LEU A 73 -2.82 -14.64 10.43
CA LEU A 73 -2.44 -13.23 10.38
C LEU A 73 -1.98 -12.93 8.94
N HIS A 74 -2.47 -11.87 8.33
CA HIS A 74 -2.05 -11.50 6.97
C HIS A 74 -1.75 -10.02 6.96
N ALA A 75 -0.72 -9.58 6.27
CA ALA A 75 -0.43 -8.16 6.17
C ALA A 75 0.16 -7.80 4.83
N GLY A 76 -0.02 -6.58 4.40
CA GLY A 76 0.55 -6.11 3.15
C GLY A 76 0.53 -4.61 3.03
N LEU A 77 1.08 -4.13 1.91
CA LEU A 77 1.32 -2.72 1.67
C LEU A 77 0.23 -2.17 0.77
N CYS A 78 -0.69 -1.40 1.36
CA CYS A 78 -1.58 -0.49 0.63
C CYS A 78 -0.89 0.82 0.24
N GLY A 79 0.33 1.03 0.73
CA GLY A 79 1.22 2.09 0.30
C GLY A 79 2.60 1.92 0.92
N SER A 80 3.64 2.15 0.13
CA SER A 80 5.02 1.82 0.45
C SER A 80 6.02 2.95 0.21
N GLY A 81 5.52 4.10 -0.24
CA GLY A 81 6.30 5.29 -0.52
C GLY A 81 6.53 6.14 0.73
N ALA A 82 7.02 7.35 0.49
CA ALA A 82 7.38 8.36 1.49
C ALA A 82 6.91 9.73 0.94
N PRO A 83 7.24 10.87 1.57
CA PRO A 83 6.82 12.19 1.05
C PRO A 83 7.34 12.51 -0.36
N LEU A 84 8.43 11.87 -0.78
CA LEU A 84 8.98 12.04 -2.12
C LEU A 84 8.11 11.33 -3.17
N PRO A 85 7.74 12.01 -4.27
CA PRO A 85 6.82 11.45 -5.24
C PRO A 85 7.41 10.24 -5.96
N ASP A 86 6.63 9.16 -6.01
CA ASP A 86 6.93 7.94 -6.75
C ASP A 86 5.67 7.55 -7.56
N PRO A 87 5.76 7.38 -8.89
CA PRO A 87 4.59 7.05 -9.70
C PRO A 87 3.99 5.68 -9.37
N ASN A 88 4.75 4.81 -8.70
CA ASN A 88 4.36 3.44 -8.41
C ASN A 88 3.95 3.22 -6.94
N ARG A 89 4.17 4.21 -6.05
CA ARG A 89 3.95 4.07 -4.60
C ARG A 89 3.02 5.13 -4.03
N ALA A 90 1.99 4.70 -3.32
CA ALA A 90 1.20 5.53 -2.42
C ALA A 90 1.98 5.83 -1.12
N GLY A 91 1.52 6.80 -0.34
CA GLY A 91 2.07 7.08 0.99
C GLY A 91 1.92 5.88 1.95
N PRO A 92 2.70 5.81 3.04
CA PRO A 92 2.72 4.69 3.97
C PRO A 92 1.33 4.16 4.37
N CYS A 93 1.11 2.87 4.17
CA CYS A 93 -0.09 2.16 4.60
C CYS A 93 0.19 0.66 4.64
N VAL A 94 0.01 0.06 5.81
CA VAL A 94 0.07 -1.39 6.01
C VAL A 94 -1.31 -1.88 6.44
N PHE A 95 -1.93 -2.77 5.67
CA PHE A 95 -3.13 -3.45 6.15
C PHE A 95 -2.74 -4.72 6.89
N VAL A 96 -3.51 -5.06 7.92
CA VAL A 96 -3.38 -6.31 8.69
C VAL A 96 -4.75 -6.96 8.76
N ILE A 97 -4.84 -8.25 8.47
CA ILE A 97 -6.06 -9.05 8.54
C ILE A 97 -5.87 -10.16 9.56
N ALA A 98 -6.79 -10.26 10.50
CA ALA A 98 -6.81 -11.32 11.52
C ALA A 98 -8.26 -11.62 11.90
N GLY A 99 -8.61 -12.91 12.01
CA GLY A 99 -9.95 -13.33 12.41
C GLY A 99 -11.08 -12.86 11.49
N GLY A 100 -10.79 -12.56 10.22
CA GLY A 100 -11.77 -12.01 9.27
C GLY A 100 -11.97 -10.49 9.37
N HIS A 101 -11.26 -9.81 10.27
CA HIS A 101 -11.26 -8.35 10.42
C HIS A 101 -10.04 -7.73 9.73
N MET A 102 -10.19 -6.50 9.23
CA MET A 102 -9.14 -5.75 8.55
C MET A 102 -8.81 -4.46 9.29
N TYR A 103 -7.54 -4.29 9.60
CA TYR A 103 -6.97 -3.17 10.33
C TYR A 103 -5.98 -2.43 9.43
N ILE A 104 -5.87 -1.12 9.60
CA ILE A 104 -4.95 -0.28 8.82
C ILE A 104 -3.94 0.37 9.77
N VAL A 105 -2.66 0.30 9.44
CA VAL A 105 -1.59 1.09 10.07
C VAL A 105 -1.13 2.14 9.08
N ASP A 106 -1.33 3.40 9.45
CA ASP A 106 -1.18 4.61 8.63
C ASP A 106 -2.10 4.68 7.41
N ALA A 107 -2.48 5.89 7.04
CA ALA A 107 -3.38 6.21 5.95
C ALA A 107 -2.76 7.26 5.03
N GLY A 108 -1.62 6.94 4.41
CA GLY A 108 -0.96 7.84 3.47
C GLY A 108 -1.76 8.12 2.20
N ASP A 109 -1.39 9.18 1.48
CA ASP A 109 -2.12 9.58 0.26
C ASP A 109 -2.13 8.45 -0.78
N GLY A 110 -3.30 8.23 -1.40
CA GLY A 110 -3.53 7.16 -2.37
C GLY A 110 -3.76 5.76 -1.78
N SER A 111 -3.58 5.55 -0.48
CA SER A 111 -3.72 4.23 0.17
C SER A 111 -5.10 3.59 0.01
N ALA A 112 -6.19 4.35 0.25
CA ALA A 112 -7.57 3.87 0.07
C ALA A 112 -7.85 3.42 -1.38
N ARG A 113 -7.29 4.13 -2.35
CA ARG A 113 -7.38 3.75 -3.77
C ARG A 113 -6.65 2.43 -4.04
N LYS A 114 -5.45 2.25 -3.49
CA LYS A 114 -4.68 1.01 -3.62
C LYS A 114 -5.40 -0.18 -2.98
N LEU A 115 -5.97 -0.01 -1.78
CA LEU A 115 -6.83 -1.00 -1.13
C LEU A 115 -7.97 -1.50 -2.05
N GLY A 116 -8.69 -0.57 -2.69
CA GLY A 116 -9.73 -0.90 -3.66
C GLY A 116 -9.20 -1.73 -4.85
N LEU A 117 -8.07 -1.35 -5.41
CA LEU A 117 -7.43 -2.08 -6.53
C LEU A 117 -6.95 -3.49 -6.11
N MET A 118 -6.60 -3.66 -4.84
CA MET A 118 -6.16 -4.96 -4.28
C MET A 118 -7.33 -5.90 -3.96
N GLY A 119 -8.58 -5.48 -4.15
CA GLY A 119 -9.77 -6.25 -3.76
C GLY A 119 -10.01 -6.27 -2.25
N LEU A 120 -9.48 -5.28 -1.53
CA LEU A 120 -9.65 -5.06 -0.09
C LEU A 120 -10.18 -3.65 0.16
N PRO A 121 -11.37 -3.28 -0.36
CA PRO A 121 -11.86 -1.91 -0.29
C PRO A 121 -11.97 -1.43 1.17
N ALA A 122 -11.78 -0.12 1.38
CA ALA A 122 -11.84 0.50 2.71
C ALA A 122 -13.18 0.27 3.43
N ALA A 123 -14.24 -0.10 2.70
CA ALA A 123 -15.52 -0.59 3.20
C ALA A 123 -15.39 -1.66 4.31
N PHE A 124 -14.34 -2.49 4.27
CA PHE A 124 -14.12 -3.58 5.22
C PHE A 124 -13.16 -3.22 6.37
N VAL A 125 -12.69 -1.98 6.48
CA VAL A 125 -11.76 -1.59 7.56
C VAL A 125 -12.52 -1.55 8.90
N ASP A 126 -12.05 -2.28 9.89
CA ASP A 126 -12.59 -2.29 11.25
C ASP A 126 -12.03 -1.13 12.08
N SER A 127 -10.71 -0.90 12.03
CA SER A 127 -10.05 0.17 12.78
C SER A 127 -8.76 0.64 12.08
N ILE A 128 -8.38 1.88 12.37
CA ILE A 128 -7.18 2.52 11.84
C ILE A 128 -6.24 2.84 13.02
N PHE A 129 -4.94 2.66 12.82
CA PHE A 129 -3.87 2.93 13.78
C PHE A 129 -2.88 3.90 13.13
N LEU A 130 -2.60 5.04 13.76
CA LEU A 130 -1.64 6.02 13.25
C LEU A 130 -0.34 5.93 14.05
N THR A 131 0.80 5.84 13.37
CA THR A 131 2.13 5.77 14.00
C THR A 131 2.59 7.13 14.49
N HIS A 132 2.34 8.17 13.69
CA HIS A 132 2.60 9.58 14.00
C HIS A 132 1.84 10.48 13.00
N PHE A 133 2.10 11.79 13.03
CA PHE A 133 1.26 12.79 12.34
C PHE A 133 1.97 13.55 11.20
N HIS A 134 3.00 12.96 10.58
CA HIS A 134 3.47 13.50 9.30
C HIS A 134 2.42 13.31 8.21
N SER A 135 2.39 14.25 7.26
CA SER A 135 1.36 14.32 6.23
C SER A 135 1.27 13.08 5.35
N ASP A 136 2.40 12.42 5.09
CA ASP A 136 2.44 11.20 4.29
C ASP A 136 1.88 9.98 5.01
N HIS A 137 1.73 9.99 6.34
CA HIS A 137 1.08 8.92 7.12
C HIS A 137 -0.42 9.15 7.36
N ILE A 138 -0.90 10.39 7.22
CA ILE A 138 -2.30 10.75 7.52
C ILE A 138 -3.06 11.33 6.33
N GLY A 139 -2.38 11.68 5.24
CA GLY A 139 -2.94 12.48 4.14
C GLY A 139 -4.15 11.85 3.45
N GLY A 140 -4.26 10.52 3.45
CA GLY A 140 -5.37 9.75 2.93
C GLY A 140 -6.45 9.38 3.96
N LEU A 141 -6.33 9.80 5.22
CA LEU A 141 -7.23 9.39 6.30
C LEU A 141 -8.69 9.77 6.02
N GLY A 142 -8.94 11.00 5.56
CA GLY A 142 -10.29 11.46 5.20
C GLY A 142 -10.95 10.58 4.13
N GLU A 143 -10.21 10.23 3.08
CA GLU A 143 -10.69 9.35 2.02
C GLU A 143 -10.92 7.93 2.52
N MET A 144 -10.06 7.41 3.40
CA MET A 144 -10.23 6.10 4.04
C MET A 144 -11.53 6.05 4.84
N MET A 145 -11.80 7.06 5.68
CA MET A 145 -13.03 7.16 6.47
C MET A 145 -14.27 7.31 5.59
N LEU A 146 -14.18 8.14 4.55
CA LEU A 146 -15.27 8.36 3.60
C LEU A 146 -15.64 7.07 2.87
N GLN A 147 -14.65 6.36 2.31
CA GLN A 147 -14.91 5.11 1.57
C GLN A 147 -15.42 4.01 2.47
N ARG A 148 -14.92 3.91 3.71
CA ARG A 148 -15.47 2.98 4.70
C ARG A 148 -16.96 3.26 4.96
N TRP A 149 -17.30 4.52 5.22
CA TRP A 149 -18.67 4.93 5.51
C TRP A 149 -19.58 4.81 4.29
N ALA A 150 -19.30 5.56 3.22
CA ALA A 150 -20.19 5.66 2.07
C ALA A 150 -20.12 4.44 1.14
N GLY A 151 -18.94 3.82 1.01
CA GLY A 151 -18.76 2.62 0.19
C GLY A 151 -19.20 1.33 0.89
N GLY A 152 -19.11 1.27 2.22
CA GLY A 152 -19.53 0.11 3.02
C GLY A 152 -20.91 0.21 3.65
N GLY A 153 -21.53 1.39 3.67
CA GLY A 153 -22.79 1.63 4.39
C GLY A 153 -22.65 1.48 5.91
N ASN A 154 -21.43 1.67 6.44
CA ASN A 154 -21.14 1.47 7.85
C ASN A 154 -21.93 2.47 8.71
N ALA A 155 -22.66 1.99 9.73
CA ALA A 155 -23.51 2.82 10.58
C ALA A 155 -22.80 3.47 11.77
N GLN A 156 -21.54 3.12 12.01
CA GLN A 156 -20.70 3.66 13.08
C GLN A 156 -19.41 4.23 12.48
N PRO A 157 -18.89 5.37 13.00
CA PRO A 157 -17.63 5.92 12.53
C PRO A 157 -16.49 4.96 12.86
N VAL A 158 -15.40 5.03 12.11
CA VAL A 158 -14.24 4.14 12.35
C VAL A 158 -13.49 4.56 13.61
N GLU A 159 -13.03 3.60 14.40
CA GLU A 159 -12.11 3.88 15.50
C GLU A 159 -10.71 4.18 14.94
N VAL A 160 -10.15 5.32 15.31
CA VAL A 160 -8.80 5.75 14.91
C VAL A 160 -7.92 5.82 16.15
N TYR A 161 -7.09 4.81 16.33
CA TYR A 161 -6.11 4.74 17.41
C TYR A 161 -4.86 5.53 17.02
N GLY A 162 -4.31 6.27 17.97
CA GLY A 162 -3.07 6.98 17.78
C GLY A 162 -2.55 7.55 19.08
N PRO A 163 -1.29 7.97 19.13
CA PRO A 163 -0.74 8.57 20.32
C PRO A 163 -1.37 9.96 20.56
N GLN A 164 -1.04 10.60 21.68
CA GLN A 164 -1.57 11.92 22.06
C GLN A 164 -1.51 12.91 20.88
N GLY A 165 -2.66 13.51 20.53
CA GLY A 165 -2.82 14.44 19.39
C GLY A 165 -3.68 13.87 18.25
N VAL A 166 -3.99 12.57 18.28
CA VAL A 166 -4.86 11.92 17.29
C VAL A 166 -6.25 12.54 17.23
N GLU A 167 -6.77 13.07 18.34
CA GLU A 167 -8.05 13.76 18.40
C GLU A 167 -8.07 14.97 17.45
N SER A 168 -7.04 15.81 17.49
CA SER A 168 -6.93 16.97 16.59
C SER A 168 -6.85 16.57 15.12
N VAL A 169 -6.17 15.46 14.82
CA VAL A 169 -6.09 14.92 13.45
C VAL A 169 -7.48 14.46 12.97
N VAL A 170 -8.15 13.62 13.77
CA VAL A 170 -9.47 13.07 13.42
C VAL A 170 -10.52 14.17 13.32
N GLU A 171 -10.55 15.10 14.26
CA GLU A 171 -11.44 16.27 14.22
C GLU A 171 -11.20 17.14 12.99
N GLY A 172 -9.93 17.36 12.62
CA GLY A 172 -9.56 18.11 11.41
C GLY A 172 -10.09 17.47 10.14
N PHE A 173 -9.93 16.15 9.98
CA PHE A 173 -10.47 15.44 8.82
C PHE A 173 -12.01 15.35 8.84
N ASN A 174 -12.62 15.13 10.01
CA ASN A 174 -14.08 15.18 10.15
C ASN A 174 -14.64 16.55 9.72
N ALA A 175 -13.97 17.65 10.10
CA ALA A 175 -14.35 19.00 9.69
C ALA A 175 -14.18 19.21 8.18
N ALA A 176 -13.04 18.79 7.62
CA ALA A 176 -12.75 18.92 6.19
C ALA A 176 -13.77 18.17 5.30
N TYR A 177 -14.24 17.00 5.74
CA TYR A 177 -15.18 16.15 5.00
C TYR A 177 -16.66 16.40 5.35
N LYS A 178 -16.96 17.39 6.20
CA LYS A 178 -18.33 17.68 6.65
C LYS A 178 -19.28 18.08 5.52
N LEU A 179 -18.80 18.88 4.55
CA LEU A 179 -19.62 19.27 3.40
C LEU A 179 -19.90 18.08 2.48
N ASP A 180 -18.88 17.28 2.15
CA ASP A 180 -19.04 16.11 1.27
C ASP A 180 -20.00 15.07 1.88
N SER A 181 -19.83 14.76 3.17
CA SER A 181 -20.78 13.86 3.86
C SER A 181 -22.21 14.38 3.83
N GLY A 182 -22.43 15.68 4.03
CA GLY A 182 -23.74 16.31 3.88
C GLY A 182 -24.35 16.13 2.48
N TYR A 183 -23.57 16.37 1.42
CA TYR A 183 -24.03 16.20 0.03
C TYR A 183 -24.40 14.76 -0.29
N ARG A 184 -23.60 13.79 0.17
CA ARG A 184 -23.86 12.36 -0.05
C ARG A 184 -25.12 11.90 0.65
N VAL A 185 -25.33 12.30 1.90
CA VAL A 185 -26.57 12.00 2.65
C VAL A 185 -27.78 12.59 1.92
N ALA A 186 -27.71 13.85 1.51
CA ALA A 186 -28.79 14.51 0.80
C ALA A 186 -29.10 13.83 -0.56
N HIS A 187 -28.08 13.35 -1.26
CA HIS A 187 -28.23 12.76 -2.59
C HIS A 187 -28.65 11.28 -2.57
N HIS A 188 -28.06 10.46 -1.69
CA HIS A 188 -28.27 9.00 -1.65
C HIS A 188 -29.25 8.54 -0.57
N GLY A 189 -29.61 9.42 0.37
CA GLY A 189 -30.51 9.15 1.48
C GLY A 189 -29.82 8.47 2.67
N ALA A 190 -30.32 8.78 3.87
CA ALA A 190 -29.77 8.31 5.14
C ALA A 190 -29.84 6.78 5.35
N ALA A 191 -30.71 6.07 4.62
CA ALA A 191 -30.76 4.61 4.67
C ALA A 191 -29.58 3.96 3.92
N THR A 192 -29.05 4.63 2.90
CA THR A 192 -27.93 4.14 2.08
C THR A 192 -26.58 4.55 2.69
N VAL A 193 -26.50 5.80 3.13
CA VAL A 193 -25.29 6.40 3.72
C VAL A 193 -25.64 6.96 5.10
N PRO A 194 -25.64 6.12 6.14
CA PRO A 194 -26.15 6.49 7.46
C PRO A 194 -25.30 7.62 8.07
N PRO A 195 -25.85 8.81 8.35
CA PRO A 195 -25.06 9.94 8.85
C PRO A 195 -24.28 9.62 10.13
N SER A 196 -24.78 8.67 10.93
CA SER A 196 -24.12 8.21 12.16
C SER A 196 -22.78 7.53 11.92
N GLY A 197 -22.52 7.05 10.70
CA GLY A 197 -21.27 6.37 10.35
C GLY A 197 -20.18 7.24 9.75
N ALA A 198 -20.46 8.52 9.48
CA ALA A 198 -19.53 9.40 8.81
C ALA A 198 -18.33 9.76 9.70
N GLY A 199 -17.13 9.80 9.11
CA GLY A 199 -15.91 10.20 9.78
C GLY A 199 -15.29 9.13 10.67
N GLY A 200 -14.53 9.58 11.67
CA GLY A 200 -13.85 8.72 12.64
C GLY A 200 -14.01 9.21 14.07
N VAL A 201 -13.77 8.30 15.01
CA VAL A 201 -13.70 8.56 16.45
C VAL A 201 -12.28 8.25 16.93
N ALA A 202 -11.63 9.25 17.51
CA ALA A 202 -10.28 9.11 18.04
C ALA A 202 -10.23 8.21 19.29
N ARG A 203 -9.20 7.36 19.36
CA ARG A 203 -8.85 6.50 20.49
C ARG A 203 -7.41 6.82 20.93
N PRO A 204 -7.22 7.91 21.69
CA PRO A 204 -5.89 8.34 22.11
C PRO A 204 -5.28 7.39 23.13
N PHE A 205 -3.96 7.30 23.12
CA PHE A 205 -3.17 6.70 24.19
C PHE A 205 -1.87 7.47 24.41
N THR A 206 -1.22 7.22 25.54
CA THR A 206 0.06 7.86 25.89
C THR A 206 1.07 6.78 26.21
N LEU A 207 2.26 6.90 25.63
CA LEU A 207 3.39 6.05 25.94
C LEU A 207 4.51 6.90 26.52
N ALA A 208 5.15 6.41 27.58
CA ALA A 208 6.45 6.93 27.99
C ALA A 208 7.53 6.51 26.97
N ALA A 209 8.66 7.20 26.98
CA ALA A 209 9.83 6.77 26.21
C ALA A 209 10.19 5.32 26.55
N ASP A 210 10.57 4.54 25.55
CA ASP A 210 10.97 3.13 25.66
C ASP A 210 9.92 2.21 26.32
N SER A 211 8.63 2.60 26.28
CA SER A 211 7.53 1.82 26.82
C SER A 211 6.64 1.21 25.73
N SER A 212 5.84 0.22 26.13
CA SER A 212 4.80 -0.38 25.30
C SER A 212 3.51 -0.59 26.08
N GLN A 213 2.38 -0.62 25.37
CA GLN A 213 1.05 -0.78 25.93
C GLN A 213 0.17 -1.60 24.98
N VAL A 214 -0.61 -2.53 25.52
CA VAL A 214 -1.70 -3.18 24.78
C VAL A 214 -2.83 -2.18 24.63
N ILE A 215 -3.13 -1.79 23.39
CA ILE A 215 -4.17 -0.81 23.07
C ILE A 215 -5.44 -1.45 22.49
N PHE A 216 -5.34 -2.72 22.08
CA PHE A 216 -6.43 -3.49 21.51
C PHE A 216 -6.24 -4.97 21.87
N ASP A 217 -7.29 -5.60 22.38
CA ASP A 217 -7.34 -7.03 22.73
C ASP A 217 -8.77 -7.54 22.55
N ARG A 218 -9.06 -8.13 21.39
CA ARG A 218 -10.40 -8.64 21.02
C ARG A 218 -10.24 -9.85 20.10
N ASP A 219 -11.10 -10.86 20.28
CA ASP A 219 -11.23 -12.02 19.39
C ASP A 219 -9.91 -12.78 19.12
N GLY A 220 -9.01 -12.78 20.10
CA GLY A 220 -7.69 -13.42 20.03
C GLY A 220 -6.63 -12.61 19.28
N LEU A 221 -6.96 -11.42 18.77
CA LEU A 221 -6.00 -10.45 18.26
C LEU A 221 -5.60 -9.49 19.38
N LYS A 222 -4.29 -9.38 19.59
CA LYS A 222 -3.70 -8.38 20.47
C LYS A 222 -2.83 -7.42 19.68
N ILE A 223 -3.04 -6.11 19.87
CA ILE A 223 -2.22 -5.05 19.28
C ILE A 223 -1.55 -4.26 20.40
N THR A 224 -0.22 -4.25 20.37
CA THR A 224 0.63 -3.55 21.33
C THR A 224 1.31 -2.39 20.63
N ALA A 225 1.06 -1.17 21.09
CA ALA A 225 1.81 0.01 20.66
C ALA A 225 3.12 0.10 21.45
N PHE A 226 4.21 0.56 20.82
CA PHE A 226 5.49 0.80 21.49
C PHE A 226 6.11 2.10 20.99
N ALA A 227 6.80 2.83 21.88
CA ALA A 227 7.46 4.08 21.52
C ALA A 227 8.63 3.83 20.56
N VAL A 228 8.83 4.71 19.58
CA VAL A 228 9.98 4.71 18.66
C VAL A 228 10.69 6.07 18.64
N THR A 229 11.84 6.15 17.98
CA THR A 229 12.73 7.33 18.03
C THR A 229 12.68 8.10 16.72
N HIS A 230 11.87 9.16 16.65
CA HIS A 230 11.74 9.95 15.40
C HIS A 230 11.81 11.48 15.65
N PRO A 231 12.87 12.00 16.29
CA PRO A 231 12.96 13.44 16.60
C PRO A 231 12.96 14.30 15.34
N PRO A 232 12.32 15.49 15.35
CA PRO A 232 11.62 16.13 16.48
C PRO A 232 10.16 15.70 16.64
N VAL A 233 9.70 14.66 15.94
CA VAL A 233 8.32 14.17 16.00
C VAL A 233 8.09 13.39 17.28
N PHE A 234 7.27 13.97 18.16
CA PHE A 234 6.82 13.32 19.38
C PHE A 234 5.33 13.61 19.60
N PRO A 235 4.53 12.59 19.92
CA PRO A 235 4.87 11.16 20.02
C PRO A 235 4.99 10.45 18.65
N ALA A 236 5.83 9.41 18.59
CA ALA A 236 5.93 8.48 17.45
C ALA A 236 5.95 7.04 17.97
N VAL A 237 5.21 6.13 17.33
CA VAL A 237 5.03 4.76 17.79
C VAL A 237 5.09 3.73 16.66
N GLY A 238 5.45 2.50 17.02
CA GLY A 238 5.25 1.32 16.19
C GLY A 238 4.17 0.40 16.80
N TYR A 239 3.75 -0.62 16.04
CA TYR A 239 2.71 -1.55 16.44
C TYR A 239 3.14 -3.01 16.27
N ARG A 240 2.85 -3.84 17.28
CA ARG A 240 3.00 -5.29 17.24
C ARG A 240 1.62 -5.95 17.25
N PHE A 241 1.38 -6.85 16.32
CA PHE A 241 0.17 -7.66 16.19
C PHE A 241 0.51 -9.10 16.56
N ASP A 242 -0.22 -9.69 17.49
CA ASP A 242 -0.14 -11.11 17.85
C ASP A 242 -1.52 -11.76 17.66
N TYR A 243 -1.58 -12.84 16.87
CA TYR A 243 -2.83 -13.57 16.61
C TYR A 243 -2.55 -15.07 16.38
N ARG A 244 -3.17 -15.93 17.19
CA ARG A 244 -3.10 -17.42 17.07
C ARG A 244 -1.67 -17.96 16.84
N GLY A 245 -0.70 -17.44 17.61
CA GLY A 245 0.71 -17.84 17.54
C GLY A 245 1.50 -17.26 16.37
N ARG A 246 0.92 -16.35 15.59
CA ARG A 246 1.59 -15.56 14.55
C ARG A 246 1.79 -14.13 15.01
N SER A 247 2.85 -13.47 14.54
CA SER A 247 3.18 -12.12 14.99
C SER A 247 3.79 -11.24 13.90
N ILE A 248 3.36 -9.99 13.81
CA ILE A 248 3.86 -8.98 12.88
C ILE A 248 4.23 -7.72 13.66
N VAL A 249 5.34 -7.07 13.29
CA VAL A 249 5.70 -5.74 13.79
C VAL A 249 5.76 -4.75 12.63
N ILE A 250 5.24 -3.54 12.86
CA ILE A 250 5.26 -2.41 11.93
C ILE A 250 5.92 -1.24 12.67
N SER A 251 6.98 -0.69 12.09
CA SER A 251 7.86 0.26 12.78
C SER A 251 7.28 1.66 12.97
N GLY A 252 6.48 2.14 12.03
CA GLY A 252 6.36 3.59 11.81
C GLY A 252 7.69 4.15 11.30
N ASP A 253 7.88 5.46 11.41
CA ASP A 253 9.16 6.10 11.11
C ASP A 253 10.00 6.17 12.38
N THR A 254 11.28 5.86 12.27
CA THR A 254 12.21 5.80 13.39
C THR A 254 13.65 5.77 12.92
N ALA A 255 14.53 6.46 13.66
CA ALA A 255 15.93 6.10 13.79
C ALA A 255 16.07 4.72 14.48
N PRO A 256 17.24 4.07 14.46
CA PRO A 256 17.43 2.80 15.15
C PRO A 256 16.95 2.84 16.61
N SER A 257 16.04 1.94 16.97
CA SER A 257 15.32 1.97 18.25
C SER A 257 15.44 0.63 18.99
N GLU A 258 15.86 0.70 20.25
CA GLU A 258 15.91 -0.48 21.15
C GLU A 258 14.50 -0.99 21.48
N SER A 259 13.54 -0.08 21.63
CA SER A 259 12.12 -0.42 21.83
C SER A 259 11.58 -1.23 20.65
N LEU A 260 11.88 -0.82 19.41
CA LEU A 260 11.52 -1.59 18.21
C LEU A 260 12.19 -2.96 18.21
N ALA A 261 13.50 -3.03 18.47
CA ALA A 261 14.22 -4.29 18.50
C ALA A 261 13.68 -5.25 19.57
N ASN A 262 13.21 -4.73 20.71
CA ASN A 262 12.54 -5.52 21.74
C ASN A 262 11.16 -6.01 21.29
N ALA A 263 10.36 -5.16 20.66
CA ALA A 263 9.06 -5.53 20.11
C ALA A 263 9.17 -6.61 19.01
N ALA A 264 10.22 -6.53 18.20
CA ALA A 264 10.51 -7.44 17.09
C ALA A 264 11.11 -8.80 17.50
N LYS A 265 11.39 -9.04 18.79
CA LYS A 265 11.98 -10.31 19.26
C LYS A 265 11.12 -11.52 18.85
N GLY A 266 11.70 -12.39 18.03
CA GLY A 266 11.14 -13.66 17.59
C GLY A 266 9.93 -13.56 16.65
N VAL A 267 9.71 -12.41 16.01
CA VAL A 267 8.49 -12.21 15.20
C VAL A 267 8.59 -12.88 13.83
N ASP A 268 7.45 -13.27 13.27
CA ASP A 268 7.39 -13.79 11.89
C ASP A 268 7.82 -12.76 10.86
N VAL A 269 7.29 -11.54 10.96
CA VAL A 269 7.54 -10.49 9.96
C VAL A 269 7.74 -9.15 10.65
N LEU A 270 8.79 -8.44 10.23
CA LEU A 270 9.03 -7.04 10.56
C LEU A 270 8.84 -6.21 9.29
N PHE A 271 7.85 -5.31 9.30
CA PHE A 271 7.76 -4.19 8.38
C PHE A 271 8.52 -3.02 8.99
N HIS A 272 9.63 -2.64 8.37
CA HIS A 272 10.51 -1.57 8.85
C HIS A 272 10.59 -0.44 7.82
N GLU A 273 10.57 0.81 8.26
CA GLU A 273 10.92 1.95 7.41
C GLU A 273 12.34 1.82 6.84
N GLY A 274 12.66 2.56 5.78
CA GLY A 274 14.02 2.58 5.27
C GLY A 274 14.40 3.85 4.52
N LEU A 275 15.57 4.37 4.85
CA LEU A 275 16.22 5.44 4.13
C LEU A 275 17.63 5.03 3.70
N GLN A 276 17.96 5.18 2.42
CA GLN A 276 19.32 4.94 1.92
C GLN A 276 20.11 6.28 1.82
N PRO A 277 21.02 6.59 2.75
CA PRO A 277 21.64 7.91 2.84
C PRO A 277 22.48 8.27 1.62
N SER A 278 23.17 7.29 1.03
CA SER A 278 23.99 7.50 -0.17
C SER A 278 23.14 7.98 -1.36
N MET A 279 21.93 7.44 -1.50
CA MET A 279 20.99 7.85 -2.54
C MET A 279 20.39 9.23 -2.23
N VAL A 280 20.01 9.50 -0.98
CA VAL A 280 19.52 10.82 -0.55
C VAL A 280 20.59 11.91 -0.78
N SER A 281 21.86 11.60 -0.57
CA SER A 281 22.97 12.53 -0.84
C SER A 281 23.04 12.97 -2.30
N ILE A 282 22.67 12.10 -3.25
CA ILE A 282 22.61 12.46 -4.68
C ILE A 282 21.53 13.52 -4.92
N LEU A 283 20.37 13.41 -4.24
CA LEU A 283 19.31 14.42 -4.31
C LEU A 283 19.73 15.73 -3.64
N HIS A 284 20.39 15.65 -2.49
CA HIS A 284 20.98 16.81 -1.81
C HIS A 284 21.91 17.59 -2.76
N ASP A 285 22.91 16.90 -3.34
CA ASP A 285 23.93 17.53 -4.18
C ASP A 285 23.33 18.12 -5.46
N ALA A 286 22.37 17.42 -6.06
CA ALA A 286 21.63 17.95 -7.20
C ALA A 286 20.84 19.22 -6.81
N ALA A 287 20.11 19.20 -5.70
CA ALA A 287 19.36 20.36 -5.22
C ALA A 287 20.29 21.55 -4.93
N ALA A 288 21.44 21.31 -4.29
CA ALA A 288 22.43 22.34 -3.99
C ALA A 288 23.02 22.98 -5.26
N ARG A 289 23.43 22.16 -6.24
CA ARG A 289 23.96 22.64 -7.54
C ARG A 289 22.95 23.48 -8.32
N HIS A 290 21.66 23.21 -8.19
CA HIS A 290 20.59 23.97 -8.83
C HIS A 290 20.03 25.11 -7.96
N GLY A 291 20.70 25.48 -6.87
CA GLY A 291 20.29 26.60 -6.02
C GLY A 291 19.00 26.36 -5.23
N ARG A 292 18.49 25.10 -5.15
CA ARG A 292 17.29 24.72 -4.41
C ARG A 292 17.60 24.54 -2.93
N LYS A 293 17.94 25.63 -2.25
CA LYS A 293 18.47 25.63 -0.87
C LYS A 293 17.59 24.90 0.15
N ILE A 294 16.26 25.10 0.09
CA ILE A 294 15.31 24.46 1.01
C ILE A 294 15.33 22.94 0.80
N LEU A 295 15.24 22.48 -0.44
CA LEU A 295 15.25 21.06 -0.76
C LEU A 295 16.59 20.42 -0.37
N ALA A 296 17.70 21.08 -0.64
CA ALA A 296 19.02 20.60 -0.22
C ALA A 296 19.09 20.46 1.30
N LYS A 297 18.67 21.48 2.06
CA LYS A 297 18.62 21.43 3.53
C LYS A 297 17.78 20.25 4.03
N ILE A 298 16.58 20.07 3.49
CA ILE A 298 15.70 18.94 3.84
C ILE A 298 16.40 17.59 3.55
N MET A 299 16.95 17.39 2.36
CA MET A 299 17.66 16.14 2.02
C MET A 299 18.89 15.89 2.91
N GLY A 300 19.53 16.94 3.42
CA GLY A 300 20.64 16.82 4.38
C GLY A 300 20.21 16.45 5.80
N ASP A 301 18.99 16.82 6.20
CA ASP A 301 18.49 16.61 7.57
C ASP A 301 17.77 15.27 7.74
N ILE A 302 17.02 14.81 6.73
CA ILE A 302 16.21 13.58 6.80
C ILE A 302 17.02 12.36 7.31
N PRO A 303 18.28 12.09 6.87
CA PRO A 303 19.01 10.92 7.34
C PRO A 303 19.24 10.84 8.86
N SER A 304 19.06 11.94 9.61
CA SER A 304 19.31 11.97 11.06
C SER A 304 18.25 11.30 11.93
N TYR A 305 17.05 11.03 11.38
CA TYR A 305 15.90 10.53 12.15
C TYR A 305 15.16 9.36 11.48
N HIS A 306 15.82 8.68 10.55
CA HIS A 306 15.34 7.48 9.84
C HIS A 306 16.36 6.33 9.95
N THR A 307 15.96 5.12 9.56
CA THR A 307 16.79 3.92 9.68
C THR A 307 17.32 3.48 8.32
N THR A 308 18.60 3.11 8.24
CA THR A 308 19.17 2.55 7.02
C THR A 308 18.72 1.10 6.79
N PRO A 309 18.63 0.60 5.55
CA PRO A 309 18.36 -0.82 5.30
C PRO A 309 19.34 -1.75 6.03
N GLU A 310 20.60 -1.35 6.18
CA GLU A 310 21.62 -2.07 6.95
C GLU A 310 21.32 -2.10 8.46
N ASP A 311 20.85 -0.99 9.03
CA ASP A 311 20.45 -0.94 10.44
C ASP A 311 19.16 -1.74 10.69
N ALA A 312 18.19 -1.64 9.79
CA ALA A 312 16.97 -2.46 9.85
C ALA A 312 17.32 -3.96 9.78
N ALA A 313 18.28 -4.33 8.93
CA ALA A 313 18.80 -5.71 8.86
C ALA A 313 19.49 -6.13 10.17
N ARG A 314 20.35 -5.28 10.76
CA ARG A 314 20.97 -5.56 12.07
C ARG A 314 19.93 -5.77 13.17
N ILE A 315 18.88 -4.93 13.19
CA ILE A 315 17.78 -5.08 14.15
C ILE A 315 17.03 -6.39 13.91
N ALA A 316 16.69 -6.71 12.66
CA ALA A 316 15.99 -7.94 12.30
C ALA A 316 16.79 -9.20 12.69
N ASP A 317 18.10 -9.22 12.41
CA ASP A 317 18.99 -10.34 12.75
C ASP A 317 19.10 -10.50 14.27
N ARG A 318 19.38 -9.42 15.00
CA ARG A 318 19.47 -9.43 16.48
C ARG A 318 18.17 -9.85 17.15
N ALA A 319 17.03 -9.45 16.58
CA ALA A 319 15.73 -9.79 17.09
C ALA A 319 15.26 -11.20 16.68
N GLY A 320 15.99 -11.91 15.80
CA GLY A 320 15.60 -13.24 15.33
C GLY A 320 14.32 -13.22 14.49
N VAL A 321 14.13 -12.15 13.71
CA VAL A 321 12.98 -12.00 12.81
C VAL A 321 13.05 -13.04 11.69
N ARG A 322 11.90 -13.59 11.28
CA ARG A 322 11.88 -14.61 10.20
C ARG A 322 11.85 -14.03 8.79
N ARG A 323 11.32 -12.82 8.59
CA ARG A 323 11.34 -12.06 7.34
C ARG A 323 11.31 -10.56 7.59
N LEU A 324 12.14 -9.82 6.86
CA LEU A 324 12.19 -8.36 6.87
C LEU A 324 11.54 -7.79 5.60
N VAL A 325 10.60 -6.87 5.76
CA VAL A 325 10.03 -6.08 4.67
C VAL A 325 10.36 -4.61 4.91
N ILE A 326 11.10 -3.99 4.01
CA ILE A 326 11.35 -2.55 4.05
C ILE A 326 10.19 -1.83 3.35
N TYR A 327 9.48 -0.97 4.06
CA TYR A 327 8.49 -0.03 3.51
C TYR A 327 8.96 1.40 3.81
N HIS A 328 8.13 2.41 3.49
CA HIS A 328 8.53 3.83 3.61
C HIS A 328 9.86 4.10 2.90
N VAL A 329 9.88 3.84 1.59
CA VAL A 329 11.12 3.74 0.82
C VAL A 329 11.66 5.13 0.49
N ILE A 330 12.74 5.55 1.17
CA ILE A 330 13.42 6.84 0.93
C ILE A 330 14.82 6.63 0.34
N PRO A 331 15.15 7.23 -0.82
CA PRO A 331 14.27 7.98 -1.70
C PRO A 331 13.39 7.06 -2.56
N ALA A 332 12.48 7.67 -3.34
CA ALA A 332 11.67 6.97 -4.33
C ALA A 332 12.52 6.08 -5.26
N LEU A 333 11.98 4.91 -5.63
CA LEU A 333 12.66 3.91 -6.46
C LEU A 333 11.90 3.72 -7.77
N PRO A 334 12.08 4.62 -8.76
CA PRO A 334 11.26 4.67 -9.96
C PRO A 334 11.35 3.42 -10.84
N PHE A 335 12.39 2.59 -10.68
CA PHE A 335 12.55 1.31 -11.38
C PHE A 335 13.33 0.30 -10.52
N GLY A 336 13.04 -0.99 -10.73
CA GLY A 336 13.51 -2.07 -9.86
C GLY A 336 15.02 -2.27 -9.79
N TYR A 337 15.78 -1.82 -10.80
CA TYR A 337 17.25 -1.97 -10.83
C TYR A 337 17.95 -1.27 -9.65
N LEU A 338 17.32 -0.25 -9.07
CA LEU A 338 17.87 0.49 -7.92
C LEU A 338 17.74 -0.26 -6.59
N GLN A 339 17.00 -1.37 -6.53
CA GLN A 339 16.79 -2.09 -5.26
C GLN A 339 18.09 -2.60 -4.64
N GLY A 340 19.04 -3.06 -5.45
CA GLY A 340 20.35 -3.49 -4.93
C GLY A 340 21.15 -2.33 -4.33
N ALA A 341 21.14 -1.16 -4.97
CA ALA A 341 21.76 0.05 -4.44
C ALA A 341 21.06 0.55 -3.17
N TYR A 342 19.73 0.41 -3.12
CA TYR A 342 18.93 0.75 -1.96
C TYR A 342 19.27 -0.14 -0.76
N LEU A 343 19.24 -1.47 -0.93
CA LEU A 343 19.53 -2.44 0.13
C LEU A 343 20.99 -2.39 0.61
N GLY A 344 21.92 -1.95 -0.24
CA GLY A 344 23.32 -1.80 0.12
C GLY A 344 23.91 -3.08 0.72
N GLY A 345 24.35 -3.01 1.97
CA GLY A 345 24.93 -4.13 2.71
C GLY A 345 23.93 -5.01 3.49
N ALA A 346 22.62 -4.73 3.44
CA ALA A 346 21.62 -5.34 4.32
C ALA A 346 21.59 -6.88 4.25
N GLU A 347 21.73 -7.46 3.06
CA GLU A 347 21.72 -8.91 2.85
C GLU A 347 22.93 -9.63 3.48
N LYS A 348 23.99 -8.92 3.83
CA LYS A 348 25.14 -9.46 4.57
C LYS A 348 24.94 -9.45 6.08
N LEU A 349 23.94 -8.71 6.56
CA LEU A 349 23.70 -8.44 7.98
C LEU A 349 22.50 -9.20 8.52
N PHE A 350 21.54 -9.54 7.65
CA PHE A 350 20.40 -10.38 7.99
C PHE A 350 20.31 -11.56 7.04
N HIS A 351 20.31 -12.76 7.61
CA HIS A 351 20.36 -14.00 6.84
C HIS A 351 18.97 -14.53 6.45
N GLY A 352 17.91 -13.88 6.91
CA GLY A 352 16.55 -14.18 6.49
C GLY A 352 16.14 -13.45 5.19
N PRO A 353 14.96 -13.74 4.64
CA PRO A 353 14.48 -13.07 3.44
C PRO A 353 14.23 -11.58 3.69
N ILE A 354 14.80 -10.73 2.83
CA ILE A 354 14.55 -9.28 2.78
C ILE A 354 13.69 -8.98 1.55
N SER A 355 12.76 -8.04 1.68
CA SER A 355 12.00 -7.50 0.54
C SER A 355 11.94 -5.99 0.62
N VAL A 356 12.30 -5.30 -0.47
CA VAL A 356 11.90 -3.91 -0.65
C VAL A 356 10.43 -3.92 -1.05
N GLY A 357 9.58 -3.50 -0.12
CA GLY A 357 8.13 -3.49 -0.26
C GLY A 357 7.68 -2.76 -1.52
N LYS A 358 6.49 -3.11 -2.01
CA LYS A 358 5.79 -2.45 -3.11
C LYS A 358 4.31 -2.41 -2.76
N ASP A 359 3.59 -1.40 -3.24
CA ASP A 359 2.14 -1.40 -3.14
C ASP A 359 1.58 -2.67 -3.79
N GLY A 360 0.65 -3.36 -3.11
CA GLY A 360 0.12 -4.64 -3.58
C GLY A 360 0.78 -5.87 -2.96
N MET A 361 1.97 -5.73 -2.37
CA MET A 361 2.67 -6.85 -1.72
C MET A 361 1.90 -7.30 -0.47
N MET A 362 1.65 -8.60 -0.34
CA MET A 362 0.99 -9.20 0.82
C MET A 362 1.67 -10.49 1.28
N LEU A 363 1.85 -10.60 2.59
CA LEU A 363 2.28 -11.79 3.30
C LEU A 363 1.09 -12.48 3.99
N SER A 364 1.00 -13.80 3.84
CA SER A 364 0.01 -14.65 4.49
C SER A 364 0.67 -15.58 5.49
N LEU A 365 0.18 -15.54 6.73
CA LEU A 365 0.69 -16.28 7.88
C LEU A 365 -0.47 -17.13 8.48
N PRO A 366 -0.78 -18.32 7.92
CA PRO A 366 -1.86 -19.16 8.44
C PRO A 366 -1.63 -19.57 9.91
N ALA A 367 -2.71 -19.67 10.69
CA ALA A 367 -2.67 -20.17 12.06
C ALA A 367 -2.25 -21.64 12.10
N GLY A 368 -1.56 -22.05 13.18
CA GLY A 368 -1.08 -23.43 13.34
C GLY A 368 -0.02 -23.87 12.32
N SER A 369 0.56 -22.93 11.57
CA SER A 369 1.59 -23.19 10.56
C SER A 369 2.76 -22.24 10.72
N ALA A 370 3.96 -22.72 10.38
CA ALA A 370 5.14 -21.86 10.25
C ALA A 370 5.21 -21.20 8.86
N ALA A 371 4.31 -21.49 7.92
CA ALA A 371 4.39 -20.93 6.57
C ALA A 371 4.27 -19.39 6.58
N ILE A 372 5.07 -18.74 5.73
CA ILE A 372 4.96 -17.33 5.39
C ILE A 372 5.03 -17.21 3.87
N SER A 373 3.89 -17.06 3.20
CA SER A 373 3.84 -16.92 1.74
C SER A 373 3.67 -15.47 1.33
N LEU A 374 4.39 -15.05 0.29
CA LEU A 374 4.27 -13.72 -0.32
C LEU A 374 3.46 -13.82 -1.62
N ARG A 375 2.58 -12.84 -1.85
CA ARG A 375 1.86 -12.65 -3.12
C ARG A 375 1.76 -11.17 -3.48
N GLU A 376 1.72 -10.87 -4.77
CA GLU A 376 1.46 -9.52 -5.30
C GLU A 376 -0.02 -9.42 -5.70
N LEU A 377 -0.68 -8.35 -5.28
CA LEU A 377 -2.11 -8.10 -5.54
C LEU A 377 -2.35 -7.06 -6.63
N LEU A 378 -1.30 -6.40 -7.13
CA LEU A 378 -1.34 -5.36 -8.17
C LEU A 378 -0.41 -5.66 -9.34
#